data_AF-A0A2M8TQQ5-F1
#
_entry.id   AF-A0A2M8TQQ5-F1
#
_cell.length_a   1.000
_cell.length_b   1.000
_cell.length_c   1.000
_cell.angle_alpha   90.00
_cell.angle_beta   90.00
_cell.angle_gamma   90.00
#
_symmetry.space_group_name_H-M   'P 1'
#
loop_
_entity.id
_entity.type
_entity.pdbx_description
1 polymer ?
#
loop_
_entity_poly.entity_id
_entity_poly.type
_entity_poly.pdbx_seq_one_letter_code
_entity_poly.pdbx_strand_id
1 'polypeptide(L)'
;MQNFVGDRITIESMAKVRSKREVYNCQYIAFEMVSDEDRMDEGTPTRGNYCTSIDALAIAKATDGKKYLLVIEWKLAENDSGNKAPNEKTSTKEKEIERGEKRTDKYTPLINENESIKNIDEKPKSNLNSSIFHLPFYQLMRQTLWASLNKKDFKADDYFHIHVVPSYNPMRTKKYARVENTKGVEEAWKKHLTDCGKEKYIMVDPKQVVEVLENSEEKDTFSGLINYLKERYYSFENSDSIKS
;
A
#
# COMPACT_ATOMS: atom_id res chain seq x y z
N MET A 1 12.72 -3.18 -22.16
CA MET A 1 12.67 -3.41 -20.70
C MET A 1 11.79 -2.34 -20.11
N GLN A 2 10.61 -2.72 -19.61
CA GLN A 2 9.60 -1.77 -19.14
C GLN A 2 9.65 -1.59 -17.62
N ASN A 3 9.58 -0.34 -17.22
CA ASN A 3 9.83 0.14 -15.86
C ASN A 3 8.53 0.14 -15.04
N PHE A 4 8.11 -1.02 -14.55
CA PHE A 4 6.91 -1.18 -13.70
C PHE A 4 7.09 -0.53 -12.30
N VAL A 5 8.34 -0.32 -11.86
CA VAL A 5 8.74 0.25 -10.57
C VAL A 5 9.28 1.69 -10.75
N GLY A 6 8.83 2.37 -11.81
CA GLY A 6 9.51 3.55 -12.34
C GLY A 6 10.94 3.23 -12.79
N ASP A 7 11.71 4.25 -13.18
CA ASP A 7 13.12 4.09 -13.58
C ASP A 7 14.05 3.70 -12.39
N ARG A 8 13.49 3.20 -11.27
CA ARG A 8 14.20 2.92 -10.01
C ARG A 8 14.98 1.61 -10.04
N ILE A 9 14.42 0.57 -10.68
CA ILE A 9 15.09 -0.73 -10.86
C ILE A 9 14.79 -1.31 -12.24
N THR A 10 15.74 -2.07 -12.77
CA THR A 10 15.51 -2.95 -13.92
C THR A 10 15.32 -4.37 -13.42
N ILE A 11 14.16 -4.96 -13.69
CA ILE A 11 13.83 -6.33 -13.30
C ILE A 11 14.54 -7.29 -14.27
N GLU A 12 15.36 -8.19 -13.72
CA GLU A 12 16.00 -9.28 -14.44
C GLU A 12 15.09 -10.51 -14.51
N SER A 13 14.44 -10.86 -13.39
CA SER A 13 13.54 -12.02 -13.31
C SER A 13 12.58 -11.92 -12.13
N MET A 14 11.51 -12.73 -12.15
CA MET A 14 10.56 -12.88 -11.05
C MET A 14 10.78 -14.21 -10.32
N ALA A 15 10.67 -14.20 -8.99
CA ALA A 15 10.73 -15.41 -8.18
C ALA A 15 9.34 -15.91 -7.82
N LYS A 16 9.22 -17.23 -7.60
CA LYS A 16 7.97 -17.82 -7.10
C LYS A 16 7.67 -17.31 -5.69
N VAL A 17 6.46 -16.84 -5.48
CA VAL A 17 5.95 -16.47 -4.16
C VAL A 17 5.40 -17.72 -3.50
N ARG A 18 5.89 -18.02 -2.30
CA ARG A 18 5.33 -19.12 -1.49
C ARG A 18 4.00 -18.65 -0.91
N SER A 19 2.91 -19.22 -1.37
CA SER A 19 1.58 -19.03 -0.77
C SER A 19 1.20 -20.24 0.07
N LYS A 20 0.54 -20.00 1.21
CA LYS A 20 -0.11 -21.05 2.00
C LYS A 20 -1.34 -21.65 1.30
N ARG A 21 -1.88 -20.98 0.28
CA ARG A 21 -2.95 -21.54 -0.55
C ARG A 21 -2.31 -22.56 -1.50
N GLU A 22 -2.56 -23.85 -1.27
CA GLU A 22 -2.11 -24.93 -2.16
C GLU A 22 -2.65 -24.70 -3.56
N VAL A 23 -1.78 -24.27 -4.47
CA VAL A 23 -2.09 -24.17 -5.89
C VAL A 23 -0.97 -24.87 -6.65
N TYR A 24 -1.35 -25.81 -7.50
CA TYR A 24 -0.45 -26.73 -8.19
C TYR A 24 0.40 -26.06 -9.31
N ASN A 25 0.26 -24.75 -9.53
CA ASN A 25 0.94 -24.00 -10.60
C ASN A 25 1.89 -22.92 -10.04
N CYS A 26 2.97 -22.61 -10.77
CA CYS A 26 3.92 -21.55 -10.45
C CYS A 26 3.22 -20.22 -10.13
N GLN A 27 3.26 -19.77 -8.88
CA GLN A 27 2.73 -18.47 -8.47
C GLN A 27 3.85 -17.44 -8.42
N TYR A 28 3.94 -16.56 -9.42
CA TYR A 28 4.84 -15.41 -9.38
C TYR A 28 4.22 -14.19 -8.68
N ILE A 29 2.90 -14.22 -8.48
CA ILE A 29 2.14 -13.20 -7.76
C ILE A 29 1.21 -13.92 -6.77
N ALA A 30 1.17 -13.45 -5.54
CA ALA A 30 0.19 -13.88 -4.54
C ALA A 30 -0.82 -12.76 -4.28
N PHE A 31 -2.10 -13.09 -4.26
CA PHE A 31 -3.17 -12.12 -3.97
C PHE A 31 -3.66 -12.25 -2.54
N GLU A 32 -4.11 -11.13 -1.96
CA GLU A 32 -4.64 -11.05 -0.60
C GLU A 32 -3.68 -11.63 0.45
N MET A 33 -2.40 -11.28 0.31
CA MET A 33 -1.34 -11.85 1.13
C MET A 33 -1.40 -11.31 2.56
N VAL A 34 -1.22 -12.22 3.52
CA VAL A 34 -1.10 -11.93 4.95
C VAL A 34 0.22 -12.51 5.46
N SER A 35 0.69 -12.05 6.61
CA SER A 35 1.92 -12.58 7.21
C SER A 35 1.75 -14.03 7.66
N ASP A 36 2.87 -14.76 7.69
CA ASP A 36 2.90 -16.08 8.31
C ASP A 36 2.91 -16.01 9.85
N GLU A 37 3.49 -14.94 10.39
CA GLU A 37 3.61 -14.64 11.81
C GLU A 37 2.96 -13.30 12.15
N ASP A 38 2.40 -13.17 13.36
CA ASP A 38 1.78 -11.93 13.83
C ASP A 38 2.82 -10.91 14.35
N ARG A 39 3.61 -10.35 13.44
CA ARG A 39 4.68 -9.38 13.79
C ARG A 39 4.17 -7.97 14.08
N MET A 40 2.89 -7.71 13.83
CA MET A 40 2.26 -6.42 14.08
C MET A 40 1.26 -6.46 15.25
N ASP A 41 1.19 -7.59 15.97
CA ASP A 41 0.27 -7.83 17.07
C ASP A 41 -1.21 -7.57 16.68
N GLU A 42 -1.60 -7.96 15.46
CA GLU A 42 -2.95 -7.78 14.92
C GLU A 42 -3.89 -8.95 15.26
N GLY A 43 -3.37 -10.00 15.89
CA GLY A 43 -4.05 -11.26 16.15
C GLY A 43 -3.74 -12.30 15.08
N THR A 44 -4.60 -13.31 14.95
CA THR A 44 -4.39 -14.35 13.94
C THR A 44 -4.41 -13.75 12.52
N PRO A 45 -3.33 -13.86 11.74
CA PRO A 45 -3.23 -13.28 10.40
C PRO A 45 -4.06 -14.10 9.41
N THR A 46 -5.38 -13.98 9.54
CA THR A 46 -6.40 -14.55 8.66
C THR A 46 -7.19 -13.41 8.06
N ARG A 47 -7.40 -13.43 6.74
CA ARG A 47 -8.22 -12.41 6.07
C ARG A 47 -9.59 -12.26 6.73
N GLY A 48 -10.02 -11.02 6.92
CA GLY A 48 -11.28 -10.68 7.62
C GLY A 48 -11.11 -10.50 9.13
N ASN A 49 -9.96 -10.87 9.69
CA ASN A 49 -9.67 -10.82 11.11
C ASN A 49 -8.73 -9.66 11.44
N TYR A 50 -9.20 -8.40 11.38
CA TYR A 50 -8.46 -7.16 11.77
C TYR A 50 -6.97 -7.05 11.36
N CYS A 51 -6.49 -7.87 10.43
CA CYS A 51 -5.08 -8.00 10.07
C CYS A 51 -4.79 -7.26 8.77
N THR A 52 -3.53 -6.97 8.54
CA THR A 52 -3.06 -6.31 7.32
C THR A 52 -3.02 -7.33 6.21
N SER A 53 -3.65 -6.99 5.10
CA SER A 53 -3.55 -7.74 3.84
C SER A 53 -2.97 -6.86 2.75
N ILE A 54 -2.19 -7.49 1.88
CA ILE A 54 -1.65 -6.90 0.66
C ILE A 54 -2.47 -7.41 -0.53
N ASP A 55 -2.97 -6.52 -1.38
CA ASP A 55 -3.79 -6.93 -2.53
C ASP A 55 -3.02 -7.86 -3.47
N ALA A 56 -1.79 -7.50 -3.82
CA ALA A 56 -0.89 -8.35 -4.59
C ALA A 56 0.57 -8.23 -4.12
N LEU A 57 1.26 -9.37 -4.08
CA LEU A 57 2.66 -9.49 -3.71
C LEU A 57 3.44 -10.19 -4.82
N ALA A 58 4.59 -9.65 -5.19
CA ALA A 58 5.53 -10.31 -6.07
C ALA A 58 6.97 -10.19 -5.56
N ILE A 59 7.88 -11.02 -6.06
CA ILE A 59 9.30 -10.94 -5.72
C ILE A 59 10.08 -10.76 -7.02
N ALA A 60 10.78 -9.64 -7.15
CA ALA A 60 11.60 -9.31 -8.32
C ALA A 60 13.08 -9.42 -7.98
N LYS A 61 13.86 -10.05 -8.85
CA LYS A 61 15.33 -9.94 -8.85
C LYS A 61 15.70 -8.83 -9.82
N ALA A 62 16.41 -7.82 -9.35
CA ALA A 62 16.87 -6.71 -10.15
C ALA A 62 18.29 -6.94 -10.69
N THR A 63 18.67 -6.18 -11.72
CA THR A 63 20.00 -6.23 -12.35
C THR A 63 21.14 -5.79 -11.43
N ASP A 64 20.84 -5.10 -10.32
CA ASP A 64 21.79 -4.79 -9.26
C ASP A 64 22.11 -5.98 -8.35
N GLY A 65 21.50 -7.13 -8.60
CA GLY A 65 21.69 -8.38 -7.86
C GLY A 65 20.77 -8.54 -6.65
N LYS A 66 19.98 -7.52 -6.28
CA LYS A 66 19.08 -7.57 -5.13
C LYS A 66 17.73 -8.19 -5.46
N LYS A 67 17.08 -8.72 -4.44
CA LYS A 67 15.70 -9.18 -4.45
C LYS A 67 14.81 -8.15 -3.76
N TYR A 68 13.76 -7.75 -4.45
CA TYR A 68 12.79 -6.78 -4.00
C TYR A 68 11.43 -7.44 -3.80
N LEU A 69 10.83 -7.17 -2.64
CA LEU A 69 9.43 -7.45 -2.40
C LEU A 69 8.57 -6.33 -3.03
N LEU A 70 7.73 -6.67 -3.99
CA LEU A 70 6.79 -5.74 -4.62
C LEU A 70 5.44 -5.87 -3.91
N VAL A 71 5.15 -4.93 -3.03
CA VAL A 71 3.90 -4.87 -2.23
C VAL A 71 2.95 -3.93 -2.94
N ILE A 72 1.86 -4.46 -3.48
CA ILE A 72 0.96 -3.73 -4.37
C ILE A 72 -0.42 -3.59 -3.71
N GLU A 73 -0.92 -2.36 -3.67
CA GLU A 73 -2.27 -1.98 -3.25
C GLU A 73 -3.00 -1.34 -4.43
N TRP A 74 -4.26 -1.71 -4.68
CA TRP A 74 -5.07 -1.15 -5.75
C TRP A 74 -6.26 -0.36 -5.21
N LYS A 75 -6.44 0.87 -5.70
CA LYS A 75 -7.65 1.68 -5.48
C LYS A 75 -8.40 1.85 -6.80
N LEU A 76 -9.72 1.83 -6.76
CA LEU A 76 -10.57 2.14 -7.91
C LEU A 76 -11.42 3.38 -7.63
N ALA A 77 -12.49 3.21 -6.85
CA ALA A 77 -13.48 4.26 -6.57
C ALA A 77 -13.55 4.62 -5.07
N GLU A 78 -12.74 3.98 -4.23
CA GLU A 78 -12.69 4.29 -2.81
C GLU A 78 -12.28 5.76 -2.64
N ASN A 79 -13.17 6.55 -2.04
CA ASN A 79 -12.79 7.81 -1.43
C ASN A 79 -12.57 7.51 0.07
N ASP A 80 -11.41 7.86 0.65
CA ASP A 80 -11.21 7.64 2.11
C ASP A 80 -12.07 8.54 3.00
N SER A 81 -13.23 8.99 2.52
CA SER A 81 -14.19 9.76 3.28
C SER A 81 -14.72 9.00 4.51
N GLY A 82 -14.53 7.67 4.55
CA GLY A 82 -15.24 6.76 5.45
C GLY A 82 -14.74 6.61 6.88
N ASN A 83 -13.47 6.89 7.22
CA ASN A 83 -13.02 6.73 8.62
C ASN A 83 -12.36 8.00 9.16
N LYS A 84 -13.19 8.84 9.78
CA LYS A 84 -12.72 9.78 10.78
C LYS A 84 -12.19 8.94 11.94
N ALA A 85 -10.88 8.65 12.00
CA ALA A 85 -10.34 8.19 13.26
C ALA A 85 -10.73 9.24 14.33
N PRO A 86 -11.27 8.81 15.46
CA PRO A 86 -11.75 9.70 16.50
C PRO A 86 -10.57 10.56 16.95
N ASN A 87 -10.82 11.84 17.20
CA ASN A 87 -9.89 12.64 17.98
C ASN A 87 -10.56 12.99 19.30
N GLU A 88 -9.74 13.26 20.32
CA GLU A 88 -10.16 13.59 21.68
C GLU A 88 -11.15 14.77 21.72
N LYS A 89 -11.14 15.65 20.71
CA LYS A 89 -12.00 16.84 20.64
C LYS A 89 -13.32 16.60 19.90
N THR A 90 -13.45 15.53 19.10
CA THR A 90 -14.64 15.32 18.23
C THR A 90 -15.37 14.00 18.48
N SER A 91 -14.76 13.02 19.15
CA SER A 91 -15.48 11.80 19.51
C SER A 91 -15.92 11.88 20.96
N THR A 92 -17.24 11.86 21.17
CA THR A 92 -17.86 11.74 22.49
C THR A 92 -18.07 10.28 22.90
N LYS A 93 -17.61 9.33 22.07
CA LYS A 93 -17.79 7.90 22.27
C LYS A 93 -16.51 7.29 22.83
N GLU A 94 -16.53 6.94 24.11
CA GLU A 94 -15.42 6.30 24.83
C GLU A 94 -14.82 5.10 24.09
N LYS A 95 -15.65 4.21 23.54
CA LYS A 95 -15.20 3.04 22.75
C LYS A 95 -14.42 3.39 21.48
N GLU A 96 -14.69 4.56 20.87
CA GLU A 96 -13.94 5.01 19.70
C GLU A 96 -12.56 5.51 20.12
N ILE A 97 -12.48 6.29 21.21
CA ILE A 97 -11.23 6.76 21.80
C ILE A 97 -10.34 5.57 22.16
N GLU A 98 -10.88 4.60 22.91
CA GLU A 98 -10.16 3.38 23.32
C GLU A 98 -9.59 2.60 22.11
N ARG A 99 -10.35 2.51 21.01
CA ARG A 99 -9.88 1.86 19.77
C ARG A 99 -8.75 2.63 19.10
N GLY A 100 -8.78 3.96 19.16
CA GLY A 100 -7.72 4.82 18.63
C GLY A 100 -6.45 4.74 19.47
N GLU A 101 -6.57 4.72 20.80
CA GLU A 101 -5.46 4.50 21.74
C GLU A 101 -4.80 3.15 21.48
N LYS A 102 -5.56 2.06 21.46
CA LYS A 102 -5.03 0.72 21.15
C LYS A 102 -4.30 0.65 19.82
N ARG A 103 -4.79 1.38 18.80
CA ARG A 103 -4.12 1.47 17.50
C ARG A 103 -2.79 2.20 17.62
N THR A 104 -2.80 3.38 18.25
CA THR A 104 -1.59 4.17 18.46
C THR A 104 -0.55 3.36 19.23
N ASP A 105 -0.91 2.78 20.36
CA ASP A 105 -0.01 2.01 21.21
C ASP A 105 0.62 0.83 20.46
N LYS A 106 -0.16 0.15 19.63
CA LYS A 106 0.29 -0.98 18.82
C LYS A 106 1.34 -0.60 17.79
N TYR A 107 1.08 0.43 16.99
CA TYR A 107 1.93 0.72 15.82
C TYR A 107 3.02 1.75 16.10
N THR A 108 2.91 2.59 17.14
CA THR A 108 3.94 3.60 17.44
C THR A 108 5.35 2.99 17.61
N PRO A 109 5.55 1.90 18.39
CA PRO A 109 6.86 1.26 18.50
C PRO A 109 7.39 0.78 17.14
N LEU A 110 6.53 0.11 16.36
CA LEU A 110 6.89 -0.40 15.03
C LEU A 110 7.25 0.72 14.05
N ILE A 111 6.57 1.86 14.13
CA ILE A 111 6.86 3.04 13.32
C ILE A 111 8.21 3.64 13.71
N ASN A 112 8.48 3.78 15.01
CA ASN A 112 9.71 4.39 15.52
C ASN A 112 10.96 3.53 15.27
N GLU A 113 10.78 2.23 15.03
CA GLU A 113 11.84 1.30 14.62
C GLU A 113 11.99 1.17 13.09
N ASN A 114 11.05 1.72 12.31
CA ASN A 114 11.03 1.56 10.85
C ASN A 114 11.86 2.63 10.14
N GLU A 115 12.83 2.21 9.33
CA GLU A 115 13.71 3.14 8.57
C GLU A 115 12.99 4.01 7.52
N SER A 116 11.80 3.59 7.05
CA SER A 116 11.09 4.23 5.94
C SER A 116 10.02 5.23 6.41
N ILE A 117 9.56 5.11 7.66
CA ILE A 117 8.52 6.00 8.22
C ILE A 117 9.20 6.94 9.20
N LYS A 118 8.84 8.23 9.18
CA LYS A 118 9.34 9.17 10.18
C LYS A 118 8.81 8.78 11.56
N ASN A 119 9.69 8.83 12.54
CA ASN A 119 9.33 8.65 13.94
C ASN A 119 8.22 9.63 14.33
N ILE A 120 7.29 9.15 15.15
CA ILE A 120 6.21 9.95 15.70
C ILE A 120 6.67 10.42 17.07
N ASP A 121 6.66 11.74 17.29
CA ASP A 121 6.96 12.32 18.60
C ASP A 121 5.99 11.76 19.65
N GLU A 122 6.54 11.25 20.75
CA GLU A 122 5.79 10.57 21.83
C GLU A 122 4.91 11.52 22.67
N LYS A 123 4.74 12.80 22.31
CA LYS A 123 4.00 13.77 23.13
C LYS A 123 3.07 14.70 22.33
N PRO A 124 1.85 14.98 22.86
CA PRO A 124 1.37 14.61 24.19
C PRO A 124 0.40 13.42 24.18
N LYS A 125 0.65 12.42 25.05
CA LYS A 125 -0.23 11.37 25.64
C LYS A 125 -1.20 10.58 24.75
N SER A 126 -1.37 10.95 23.49
CA SER A 126 -2.33 10.36 22.57
C SER A 126 -1.94 10.82 21.16
N ASN A 127 -1.32 9.92 20.39
CA ASN A 127 -1.11 10.14 18.95
C ASN A 127 -2.41 9.95 18.15
N LEU A 128 -3.57 9.89 18.82
CA LEU A 128 -4.90 9.86 18.21
C LEU A 128 -5.08 10.96 17.15
N ASN A 129 -4.38 12.08 17.31
CA ASN A 129 -4.43 13.20 16.37
C ASN A 129 -3.47 13.11 15.18
N SER A 130 -2.48 12.20 15.23
CA SER A 130 -1.49 12.05 14.17
C SER A 130 -2.15 11.51 12.90
N SER A 131 -1.97 12.22 11.79
CA SER A 131 -2.58 11.90 10.48
C SER A 131 -2.32 10.46 10.04
N ILE A 132 -1.17 9.91 10.40
CA ILE A 132 -0.76 8.54 10.06
C ILE A 132 -1.71 7.45 10.59
N PHE A 133 -2.50 7.74 11.62
CA PHE A 133 -3.51 6.81 12.18
C PHE A 133 -4.92 7.00 11.61
N HIS A 134 -5.09 7.88 10.62
CA HIS A 134 -6.34 8.10 9.89
C HIS A 134 -6.23 7.56 8.45
N LEU A 135 -7.36 7.14 7.86
CA LEU A 135 -7.35 6.76 6.44
C LEU A 135 -7.07 7.99 5.55
N PRO A 136 -6.36 7.80 4.41
CA PRO A 136 -5.78 6.54 3.92
C PRO A 136 -4.48 6.13 4.60
N PHE A 137 -3.81 7.06 5.29
CA PHE A 137 -2.43 6.87 5.77
C PHE A 137 -2.28 5.72 6.75
N TYR A 138 -3.32 5.41 7.53
CA TYR A 138 -3.34 4.24 8.40
C TYR A 138 -3.17 2.92 7.63
N GLN A 139 -3.81 2.81 6.46
CA GLN A 139 -3.64 1.64 5.60
C GLN A 139 -2.23 1.60 5.00
N LEU A 140 -1.75 2.73 4.46
CA LEU A 140 -0.43 2.82 3.85
C LEU A 140 0.70 2.55 4.86
N MET A 141 0.55 3.03 6.09
CA MET A 141 1.45 2.76 7.21
C MET A 141 1.52 1.26 7.50
N ARG A 142 0.37 0.61 7.67
CA ARG A 142 0.31 -0.84 7.96
C ARG A 142 0.96 -1.68 6.88
N GLN A 143 0.72 -1.36 5.62
CA GLN A 143 1.32 -2.07 4.48
C GLN A 143 2.83 -1.82 4.37
N THR A 144 3.29 -0.63 4.71
CA THR A 144 4.73 -0.29 4.78
C THR A 144 5.43 -1.05 5.89
N LEU A 145 4.83 -1.12 7.09
CA LEU A 145 5.33 -1.93 8.20
C LEU A 145 5.34 -3.42 7.82
N TRP A 146 4.25 -3.92 7.23
CA TRP A 146 4.13 -5.29 6.75
C TRP A 146 5.28 -5.63 5.80
N ALA A 147 5.53 -4.78 4.79
CA ALA A 147 6.61 -5.00 3.83
C ALA A 147 7.97 -5.13 4.51
N SER A 148 8.28 -4.19 5.42
CA SER A 148 9.56 -4.15 6.13
C SER A 148 9.77 -5.37 7.03
N LEU A 149 8.76 -5.73 7.82
CA LEU A 149 8.82 -6.82 8.80
C LEU A 149 8.88 -8.21 8.17
N ASN A 150 8.33 -8.38 6.96
CA ASN A 150 8.24 -9.68 6.29
C ASN A 150 9.36 -9.93 5.25
N LYS A 151 10.28 -8.98 5.02
CA LYS A 151 11.38 -9.15 4.04
C LYS A 151 12.14 -10.48 4.20
N LYS A 152 12.43 -10.86 5.45
CA LYS A 152 13.19 -12.08 5.78
C LYS A 152 12.45 -13.35 5.37
N ASP A 153 11.13 -13.40 5.53
CA ASP A 153 10.31 -14.57 5.15
C ASP A 153 10.39 -14.85 3.64
N PHE A 154 10.46 -13.80 2.85
CA PHE A 154 10.56 -13.87 1.40
C PHE A 154 11.99 -13.87 0.88
N LYS A 155 13.00 -13.84 1.76
CA LYS A 155 14.42 -13.72 1.41
C LYS A 155 14.67 -12.54 0.46
N ALA A 156 13.98 -11.43 0.71
CA ALA A 156 14.13 -10.18 -0.01
C ALA A 156 15.13 -9.27 0.73
N ASP A 157 15.93 -8.53 -0.05
CA ASP A 157 16.89 -7.55 0.46
C ASP A 157 16.20 -6.23 0.78
N ASP A 158 15.23 -5.84 -0.04
CA ASP A 158 14.41 -4.65 0.19
C ASP A 158 12.98 -4.78 -0.36
N TYR A 159 12.21 -3.70 -0.31
CA TYR A 159 10.84 -3.68 -0.82
C TYR A 159 10.49 -2.38 -1.56
N PHE A 160 9.48 -2.46 -2.42
CA PHE A 160 8.75 -1.33 -2.97
C PHE A 160 7.29 -1.43 -2.54
N HIS A 161 6.74 -0.30 -2.07
CA HIS A 161 5.32 -0.15 -1.78
C HIS A 161 4.66 0.59 -2.94
N ILE A 162 3.96 -0.16 -3.77
CA ILE A 162 3.33 0.29 -5.02
C ILE A 162 1.84 0.53 -4.76
N HIS A 163 1.41 1.77 -4.90
CA HIS A 163 0.02 2.17 -4.74
C HIS A 163 -0.56 2.50 -6.12
N VAL A 164 -1.37 1.60 -6.63
CA VAL A 164 -2.00 1.70 -7.95
C VAL A 164 -3.32 2.45 -7.79
N VAL A 165 -3.38 3.69 -8.30
CA VAL A 165 -4.52 4.59 -8.12
C VAL A 165 -4.81 5.27 -9.45
N PRO A 166 -6.03 5.24 -10.00
CA PRO A 166 -6.38 6.00 -11.20
C PRO A 166 -6.14 7.50 -11.04
N SER A 167 -5.63 8.17 -12.08
CA SER A 167 -5.43 9.62 -12.14
C SER A 167 -6.68 10.43 -11.78
N TYR A 168 -7.85 9.94 -12.21
CA TYR A 168 -9.14 10.55 -11.90
C TYR A 168 -9.64 10.29 -10.47
N ASN A 169 -9.01 9.40 -9.70
CA ASN A 169 -9.47 9.11 -8.35
C ASN A 169 -9.31 10.38 -7.47
N PRO A 170 -10.34 10.82 -6.73
CA PRO A 170 -10.29 12.05 -5.95
C PRO A 170 -9.18 12.09 -4.90
N MET A 171 -8.68 10.93 -4.45
CA MET A 171 -7.54 10.84 -3.55
C MET A 171 -6.28 11.52 -4.09
N ARG A 172 -6.11 11.56 -5.41
CA ARG A 172 -4.97 12.22 -6.07
C ARG A 172 -5.07 13.74 -6.10
N THR A 173 -6.26 14.31 -5.93
CA THR A 173 -6.49 15.76 -6.06
C THR A 173 -7.07 16.42 -4.81
N LYS A 174 -7.64 15.66 -3.86
CA LYS A 174 -8.19 16.20 -2.60
C LYS A 174 -7.09 16.77 -1.70
N LYS A 175 -7.46 17.72 -0.84
CA LYS A 175 -6.57 18.31 0.17
C LYS A 175 -6.69 17.55 1.49
N TYR A 176 -5.56 17.13 2.04
CA TYR A 176 -5.49 16.43 3.33
C TYR A 176 -5.23 17.43 4.44
N ALA A 177 -6.30 17.91 5.08
CA ALA A 177 -6.21 18.94 6.11
C ALA A 177 -5.28 18.57 7.29
N ARG A 178 -5.26 17.28 7.68
CA ARG A 178 -4.40 16.74 8.75
C ARG A 178 -2.92 16.61 8.35
N VAL A 179 -2.60 16.94 7.11
CA VAL A 179 -1.23 16.94 6.58
C VAL A 179 -1.00 18.28 5.90
N GLU A 180 -1.20 19.38 6.64
CA GLU A 180 -0.91 20.75 6.18
C GLU A 180 -1.66 21.14 4.89
N ASN A 181 -2.90 20.65 4.71
CA ASN A 181 -3.69 20.84 3.49
C ASN A 181 -2.97 20.39 2.20
N THR A 182 -2.04 19.43 2.30
CA THR A 182 -1.30 18.89 1.16
C THR A 182 -2.27 18.31 0.14
N LYS A 183 -2.09 18.65 -1.13
CA LYS A 183 -2.93 18.18 -2.23
C LYS A 183 -2.42 16.83 -2.72
N GLY A 184 -3.32 15.84 -2.77
CA GLY A 184 -3.03 14.51 -3.30
C GLY A 184 -2.43 13.53 -2.29
N VAL A 185 -2.83 12.26 -2.41
CA VAL A 185 -2.48 11.20 -1.44
C VAL A 185 -0.99 10.92 -1.41
N GLU A 186 -0.33 10.94 -2.56
CA GLU A 186 1.09 10.67 -2.69
C GLU A 186 1.92 11.69 -1.91
N GLU A 187 1.73 12.98 -2.18
CA GLU A 187 2.50 14.04 -1.52
C GLU A 187 2.18 14.11 -0.02
N ALA A 188 0.91 13.88 0.35
CA ALA A 188 0.54 13.82 1.75
C ALA A 188 1.16 12.59 2.46
N TRP A 189 1.23 11.43 1.80
CA TRP A 189 1.87 10.25 2.36
C TRP A 189 3.39 10.41 2.48
N LYS A 190 4.05 10.95 1.45
CA LYS A 190 5.50 11.24 1.46
C LYS A 190 5.94 12.14 2.62
N LYS A 191 5.04 12.97 3.17
CA LYS A 191 5.35 13.77 4.38
C LYS A 191 5.56 12.92 5.63
N HIS A 192 4.96 11.73 5.70
CA HIS A 192 5.16 10.75 6.77
C HIS A 192 6.38 9.85 6.57
N LEU A 193 7.01 9.88 5.38
CA LEU A 193 8.14 9.01 5.05
C LEU A 193 9.49 9.71 5.25
N THR A 194 10.50 8.94 5.65
CA THR A 194 11.90 9.37 5.55
C THR A 194 12.30 9.49 4.07
N ASP A 195 13.48 10.05 3.77
CA ASP A 195 13.95 10.12 2.38
C ASP A 195 14.13 8.72 1.77
N CYS A 196 14.63 7.76 2.56
CA CYS A 196 14.67 6.35 2.16
C CYS A 196 13.27 5.79 1.88
N GLY A 197 12.28 6.09 2.73
CA GLY A 197 10.90 5.65 2.50
C GLY A 197 10.27 6.23 1.24
N LYS A 198 10.55 7.49 0.89
CA LYS A 198 10.06 8.11 -0.36
C LYS A 198 10.59 7.39 -1.60
N GLU A 199 11.82 6.90 -1.55
CA GLU A 199 12.42 6.09 -2.63
C GLU A 199 11.84 4.67 -2.73
N LYS A 200 11.15 4.19 -1.69
CA LYS A 200 10.47 2.88 -1.71
C LYS A 200 8.98 2.97 -2.07
N TYR A 201 8.35 4.12 -1.84
CA TYR A 201 6.94 4.33 -2.18
C TYR A 201 6.77 4.82 -3.62
N ILE A 202 5.87 4.19 -4.37
CA ILE A 202 5.58 4.50 -5.77
C ILE A 202 4.08 4.57 -5.95
N MET A 203 3.57 5.67 -6.50
CA MET A 203 2.18 5.75 -6.92
C MET A 203 2.10 5.64 -8.45
N VAL A 204 1.35 4.67 -8.96
CA VAL A 204 1.22 4.41 -10.40
C VAL A 204 -0.24 4.52 -10.85
N ASP A 205 -0.46 4.97 -12.08
CA ASP A 205 -1.77 4.91 -12.70
C ASP A 205 -1.96 3.50 -13.33
N PRO A 206 -3.11 2.83 -13.12
CA PRO A 206 -3.44 1.59 -13.83
C PRO A 206 -3.18 1.62 -15.33
N LYS A 207 -3.37 2.77 -16.00
CA LYS A 207 -3.07 2.95 -17.43
C LYS A 207 -1.62 2.64 -17.77
N GLN A 208 -0.68 3.01 -16.89
CA GLN A 208 0.74 2.71 -17.08
C GLN A 208 0.98 1.19 -17.03
N VAL A 209 0.25 0.46 -16.18
CA VAL A 209 0.32 -1.00 -16.13
C VAL A 209 -0.24 -1.62 -17.42
N VAL A 210 -1.36 -1.11 -17.91
CA VAL A 210 -1.97 -1.55 -19.18
C VAL A 210 -1.02 -1.29 -20.34
N GLU A 211 -0.45 -0.09 -20.46
CA GLU A 211 0.51 0.28 -21.52
C GLU A 211 1.75 -0.63 -21.50
N VAL A 212 2.23 -1.01 -20.33
CA VAL A 212 3.32 -1.98 -20.19
C VAL A 212 2.93 -3.32 -20.80
N LEU A 213 1.81 -3.90 -20.37
CA LEU A 213 1.32 -5.17 -20.88
C LEU A 213 1.06 -5.13 -22.40
N GLU A 214 0.49 -4.03 -22.89
CA GLU A 214 0.15 -3.86 -24.32
C GLU A 214 1.35 -3.74 -25.25
N ASN A 215 2.49 -3.31 -24.73
CA ASN A 215 3.73 -3.15 -25.48
C ASN A 215 4.73 -4.28 -25.18
N SER A 216 4.34 -5.28 -24.38
CA SER A 216 5.15 -6.46 -24.10
C SER A 216 5.06 -7.47 -25.25
N GLU A 217 6.11 -8.27 -25.43
CA GLU A 217 6.12 -9.40 -26.38
C GLU A 217 5.05 -10.46 -26.06
N GLU A 218 4.55 -10.45 -24.82
CA GLU A 218 3.55 -11.37 -24.28
C GLU A 218 2.13 -10.78 -24.29
N LYS A 219 1.89 -9.69 -25.05
CA LYS A 219 0.58 -9.01 -25.10
C LYS A 219 -0.58 -9.98 -25.33
N ASP A 220 -0.44 -10.88 -26.30
CA ASP A 220 -1.51 -11.79 -26.69
C ASP A 220 -1.82 -12.78 -25.56
N THR A 221 -0.79 -13.24 -24.84
CA THR A 221 -0.91 -14.04 -23.61
C THR A 221 -1.72 -13.31 -22.53
N PHE A 222 -1.55 -11.99 -22.41
CA PHE A 222 -2.23 -11.16 -21.41
C PHE A 222 -3.49 -10.45 -21.89
N SER A 223 -3.98 -10.73 -23.10
CA SER A 223 -5.12 -10.04 -23.73
C SER A 223 -6.37 -9.97 -22.84
N GLY A 224 -6.71 -11.07 -22.15
CA GLY A 224 -7.83 -11.11 -21.19
C GLY A 224 -7.64 -10.17 -19.99
N LEU A 225 -6.43 -10.13 -19.43
CA LEU A 225 -6.09 -9.22 -18.32
C LEU A 225 -6.11 -7.76 -18.78
N ILE A 226 -5.53 -7.46 -19.95
CA ILE A 226 -5.53 -6.13 -20.56
C ILE A 226 -6.98 -5.64 -20.73
N ASN A 227 -7.84 -6.48 -21.30
CA ASN A 227 -9.26 -6.13 -21.49
C ASN A 227 -9.97 -5.89 -20.17
N TYR A 228 -9.76 -6.75 -19.17
CA TYR A 228 -10.32 -6.58 -17.83
C TYR A 228 -9.87 -5.25 -17.20
N LEU A 229 -8.57 -4.93 -17.24
CA LEU A 229 -8.05 -3.69 -16.67
C LEU A 229 -8.59 -2.46 -17.41
N LYS A 230 -8.70 -2.50 -18.74
CA LYS A 230 -9.32 -1.43 -19.53
C LYS A 230 -10.79 -1.26 -19.15
N GLU A 231 -11.57 -2.33 -19.14
CA GLU A 231 -12.98 -2.27 -18.75
C GLU A 231 -13.14 -1.73 -17.33
N ARG A 232 -12.33 -2.20 -16.39
CA ARG A 232 -12.39 -1.77 -14.98
C ARG A 232 -11.98 -0.32 -14.76
N TYR A 233 -10.92 0.17 -15.42
CA TYR A 233 -10.34 1.47 -15.11
C TYR A 233 -10.67 2.57 -16.13
N TYR A 234 -10.95 2.24 -17.39
CA TYR A 234 -11.18 3.25 -18.44
C TYR A 234 -12.68 3.56 -18.58
N SER A 235 -13.57 2.62 -18.22
CA SER A 235 -15.01 2.89 -18.22
C SER A 235 -15.41 3.92 -17.16
N PHE A 236 -14.78 3.88 -15.99
CA PHE A 236 -15.05 4.80 -14.88
C PHE A 236 -14.60 6.23 -15.17
N GLU A 237 -13.52 6.41 -15.93
CA GLU A 237 -13.05 7.74 -16.36
C GLU A 237 -14.08 8.48 -17.20
N ASN A 238 -14.81 7.74 -18.05
CA ASN A 238 -15.83 8.30 -18.95
C ASN A 238 -17.20 8.45 -18.28
N SER A 239 -17.36 7.94 -17.05
CA SER A 239 -18.58 8.14 -16.28
C SER A 239 -18.43 9.41 -15.45
N ASP A 240 -19.32 10.38 -15.59
CA ASP A 240 -19.44 11.60 -14.75
C ASP A 240 -19.74 11.29 -13.26
N SER A 241 -19.48 10.06 -12.80
CA SER A 241 -20.03 9.47 -11.59
C SER A 241 -19.11 9.53 -10.37
N ILE A 242 -17.91 10.10 -10.49
CA ILE A 242 -17.04 10.31 -9.33
C ILE A 242 -17.49 11.59 -8.63
N LYS A 243 -18.68 11.54 -8.03
CA LYS A 243 -19.17 12.59 -7.14
C LYS A 243 -18.29 12.61 -5.89
N SER A 244 -17.75 13.79 -5.62
CA SER A 244 -16.90 14.18 -4.49
C SER A 244 -17.48 13.76 -3.14
#